data_AF-X1DBF1-F1
#
_entry.id   AF-X1DBF1-F1
#
_cell.length_a   1.000
_cell.length_b   1.000
_cell.length_c   1.000
_cell.angle_alpha   90.00
_cell.angle_beta   90.00
_cell.angle_gamma   90.00
#
_symmetry.space_group_name_H-M   'P 1'
#
loop_
_entity.id
_entity.type
_entity.pdbx_description
1 polymer ?
#
loop_
_entity_poly.entity_id
_entity_poly.type
_entity_poly.pdbx_seq_one_letter_code
_entity_poly.pdbx_strand_id
1 'polypeptide(L)'
;PVLSTMRYFQEEYEDHIKYKKCSALVCKEIVSSPCQYICPIDQEASVYIALIAIGKFEEALNIIRKDNPLPTVCGRVCHHPCETVCTAAEMGEPIAIRALKRFIMDWAIEKGYQSPSRQKKQKKYKVAVIGAGPAGLAAGYYLNRKGYKVAVFESLPVLGGMLTVGIPKHRLPKKTLNFDIEHIIKSGVAIKTNKALGKDFSIDDLFKEGYKAIFIAIGAHKSMKLNIPGENANGVIHALDLLKTVNLGKKAELGENVGIVG
;
A
#
# COMPACT_ATOMS: atom_id res chain seq x y z
N PRO A 1 -3.93 24.15 36.08
CA PRO A 1 -4.24 23.72 34.69
C PRO A 1 -3.02 23.15 33.96
N VAL A 2 -1.95 23.93 33.74
CA VAL A 2 -0.76 23.48 32.99
C VAL A 2 0.04 22.37 33.69
N LEU A 3 0.23 22.45 35.01
CA LEU A 3 0.90 21.37 35.76
C LEU A 3 0.13 20.05 35.70
N SER A 4 -1.21 20.12 35.65
CA SER A 4 -2.07 18.94 35.48
C SER A 4 -1.93 18.34 34.09
N THR A 5 -1.91 19.18 33.04
CA THR A 5 -1.74 18.69 31.67
C THR A 5 -0.33 18.12 31.45
N MET A 6 0.71 18.72 32.01
CA MET A 6 2.05 18.14 31.98
C MET A 6 2.15 16.81 32.73
N ARG A 7 1.38 16.62 33.81
CA ARG A 7 1.39 15.37 34.58
C ARG A 7 0.66 14.22 33.89
N TYR A 8 -0.45 14.50 33.23
CA TYR A 8 -1.32 13.46 32.64
C TYR A 8 -1.21 13.32 31.12
N PHE A 9 -0.70 14.34 30.43
CA PHE A 9 -0.57 14.39 28.97
C PHE A 9 0.86 14.74 28.55
N GLN A 10 1.87 14.36 29.35
CA GLN A 10 3.28 14.64 29.07
C GLN A 10 3.68 14.22 27.66
N GLU A 11 3.22 13.04 27.22
CA GLU A 11 3.51 12.49 25.90
C GLU A 11 3.04 13.41 24.78
N GLU A 12 1.89 14.08 24.93
CA GLU A 12 1.43 15.05 23.93
C GLU A 12 2.41 16.23 23.82
N TYR A 13 2.88 16.78 24.94
CA TYR A 13 3.87 17.85 24.91
C TYR A 13 5.18 17.40 24.26
N GLU A 14 5.63 16.18 24.56
CA GLU A 14 6.83 15.62 23.94
C GLU A 14 6.67 15.44 22.42
N ASP A 15 5.50 14.97 21.97
CA ASP A 15 5.17 14.84 20.56
C ASP A 15 5.20 16.17 19.82
N HIS A 16 4.67 17.23 20.44
CA HIS A 16 4.68 18.58 19.87
C HIS A 16 6.11 19.14 19.79
N ILE A 17 6.92 18.92 20.82
CA ILE A 17 8.27 19.50 20.90
C ILE A 17 9.23 18.74 19.99
N LYS A 18 9.31 17.41 20.15
CA LYS A 18 10.33 16.54 19.52
C LYS A 18 9.95 16.14 18.10
N TYR A 19 8.69 15.74 17.89
CA TYR A 19 8.26 15.13 16.64
C TYR A 19 7.42 16.05 15.75
N LYS A 20 7.09 17.26 16.25
CA LYS A 20 6.18 18.20 15.58
C LYS A 20 4.89 17.49 15.17
N LYS A 21 4.26 16.82 16.13
CA LYS A 21 3.00 16.10 15.98
C LYS A 21 1.96 16.62 16.97
N CYS A 22 0.73 16.75 16.51
CA CYS A 22 -0.43 17.14 17.30
C CYS A 22 -1.56 16.12 17.04
N SER A 23 -1.72 15.15 17.94
CA SER A 23 -2.77 14.11 17.86
C SER A 23 -4.18 14.71 17.83
N ALA A 24 -4.38 15.83 18.53
CA ALA A 24 -5.65 16.55 18.61
C ALA A 24 -5.98 17.39 17.36
N LEU A 25 -5.05 17.56 16.42
CA LEU A 25 -5.22 18.34 15.18
C LEU A 25 -5.52 19.84 15.37
N VAL A 26 -5.36 20.37 16.59
CA VAL A 26 -5.71 21.77 16.92
C VAL A 26 -4.58 22.77 16.67
N CYS A 27 -3.32 22.33 16.71
CA CYS A 27 -2.17 23.21 16.56
C CYS A 27 -1.91 23.56 15.09
N LYS A 28 -2.45 24.69 14.62
CA LYS A 28 -2.31 25.17 13.23
C LYS A 28 -0.87 25.30 12.73
N GLU A 29 0.08 25.60 13.63
CA GLU A 29 1.51 25.70 13.27
C GLU A 29 2.15 24.35 12.97
N ILE A 30 1.57 23.27 13.48
CA ILE A 30 2.04 21.89 13.31
C ILE A 30 1.23 21.17 12.23
N VAL A 31 -0.08 21.38 12.22
CA VAL A 31 -1.03 20.70 11.32
C VAL A 31 -1.52 21.69 10.28
N SER A 32 -0.83 21.72 9.15
CA SER A 32 -1.23 22.53 7.99
C SER A 32 -2.50 22.00 7.32
N SER A 33 -2.64 20.67 7.23
CA SER A 33 -3.81 20.03 6.65
C SER A 33 -4.20 18.77 7.43
N PRO A 34 -5.37 18.74 8.11
CA PRO A 34 -5.80 17.58 8.89
C PRO A 34 -5.85 16.29 8.07
N CYS A 35 -6.29 16.38 6.81
CA CYS A 35 -6.44 15.23 5.93
C CYS A 35 -5.10 14.62 5.48
N GLN A 36 -4.06 15.45 5.33
CA GLN A 36 -2.69 14.98 5.10
C GLN A 36 -2.11 14.38 6.39
N TYR A 37 -2.26 15.06 7.52
CA TYR A 37 -1.70 14.64 8.79
C TYR A 37 -2.18 13.26 9.24
N ILE A 38 -3.47 12.96 9.07
CA ILE A 38 -4.03 11.64 9.42
C ILE A 38 -3.70 10.56 8.38
N CYS A 39 -3.24 10.94 7.18
CA CYS A 39 -2.91 9.99 6.15
C CYS A 39 -1.65 9.20 6.53
N PRO A 40 -1.69 7.86 6.60
CA PRO A 40 -0.51 7.07 7.02
C PRO A 40 0.73 7.21 6.13
N ILE A 41 0.55 7.74 4.92
CA ILE A 41 1.63 7.99 3.95
C ILE A 41 1.89 9.48 3.74
N ASP A 42 1.33 10.35 4.60
CA ASP A 42 1.50 11.81 4.55
C ASP A 42 1.14 12.41 3.17
N GLN A 43 0.07 11.89 2.57
CA GLN A 43 -0.35 12.27 1.23
C GLN A 43 -0.86 13.72 1.20
N GLU A 44 -0.30 14.54 0.31
CA GLU A 44 -0.72 15.94 0.09
C GLU A 44 -2.07 16.04 -0.63
N ALA A 45 -3.16 15.71 0.07
CA ALA A 45 -4.51 15.66 -0.47
C ALA A 45 -5.01 17.01 -0.99
N SER A 46 -4.84 18.06 -0.20
CA SER A 46 -5.23 19.42 -0.57
C SER A 46 -4.61 19.87 -1.90
N VAL A 47 -3.35 19.50 -2.14
CA VAL A 47 -2.60 19.91 -3.35
C VAL A 47 -3.18 19.26 -4.60
N TYR A 48 -3.33 17.94 -4.64
CA TYR A 48 -3.90 17.30 -5.84
C TYR A 48 -5.37 17.63 -6.03
N ILE A 49 -6.14 17.90 -4.96
CA ILE A 49 -7.52 18.37 -5.06
C ILE A 49 -7.59 19.74 -5.73
N ALA A 50 -6.73 20.68 -5.31
CA ALA A 50 -6.65 22.00 -5.93
C ALA A 50 -6.25 21.91 -7.41
N LEU A 51 -5.30 21.04 -7.76
CA LEU A 51 -4.88 20.79 -9.14
C LEU A 51 -6.00 20.18 -9.99
N ILE A 52 -6.77 19.23 -9.43
CA ILE A 52 -7.96 18.68 -10.08
C ILE A 52 -8.98 19.79 -10.37
N ALA A 53 -9.24 20.68 -9.41
CA ALA A 53 -10.23 21.74 -9.54
C ALA A 53 -9.93 22.72 -10.69
N ILE A 54 -8.63 22.93 -11.01
CA ILE A 54 -8.19 23.79 -12.12
C ILE A 54 -7.82 23.01 -13.39
N GLY A 55 -8.17 21.72 -13.48
CA GLY A 55 -7.96 20.89 -14.68
C GLY A 55 -6.52 20.40 -14.90
N LYS A 56 -5.62 20.58 -13.92
CA LYS A 56 -4.22 20.17 -13.97
C LYS A 56 -4.03 18.71 -13.53
N PHE A 57 -4.58 17.78 -14.32
CA PHE A 57 -4.66 16.35 -13.96
C PHE A 57 -3.30 15.64 -13.96
N GLU A 58 -2.39 16.03 -14.85
CA GLU A 58 -1.04 15.46 -14.88
C GLU A 58 -0.24 15.86 -13.63
N GLU A 59 -0.31 17.13 -13.24
CA GLU A 59 0.32 17.60 -12.01
C GLU A 59 -0.30 16.95 -10.78
N ALA A 60 -1.63 16.81 -10.75
CA ALA A 60 -2.33 16.08 -9.68
C ALA A 60 -1.84 14.63 -9.57
N LEU A 61 -1.68 13.94 -10.71
CA LEU A 61 -1.14 12.59 -10.77
C LEU A 61 0.30 12.52 -10.24
N ASN A 62 1.14 13.50 -10.59
CA ASN A 62 2.53 13.57 -10.13
C ASN A 62 2.61 13.79 -8.62
N ILE A 63 1.76 14.65 -8.05
CA ILE A 63 1.62 14.81 -6.60
C ILE A 63 1.16 13.50 -5.96
N ILE A 64 0.18 12.81 -6.56
CA ILE A 64 -0.29 11.53 -6.01
C ILE A 64 0.83 10.48 -5.98
N ARG A 65 1.58 10.34 -7.07
CA ARG A 65 2.67 9.36 -7.22
C ARG A 65 3.94 9.71 -6.47
N LYS A 66 4.08 10.95 -6.00
CA LYS A 66 5.23 11.39 -5.21
C LYS A 66 5.42 10.49 -3.99
N ASP A 67 4.34 10.28 -3.25
CA ASP A 67 4.31 9.60 -1.94
C ASP A 67 3.55 8.27 -1.96
N ASN A 68 2.95 7.91 -3.09
CA ASN A 68 2.19 6.67 -3.22
C ASN A 68 2.59 5.88 -4.48
N PRO A 69 3.24 4.71 -4.35
CA PRO A 69 3.56 3.85 -5.49
C PRO A 69 2.39 2.95 -5.92
N LEU A 70 1.31 2.87 -5.12
CA LEU A 70 0.12 2.05 -5.38
C LEU A 70 -1.20 2.88 -5.29
N PRO A 71 -1.30 4.02 -5.98
CA PRO A 71 -2.42 4.94 -5.80
C PRO A 71 -3.77 4.41 -6.32
N THR A 72 -3.80 3.50 -7.31
CA THR A 72 -5.05 2.86 -7.75
C THR A 72 -5.67 2.03 -6.63
N VAL A 73 -4.83 1.41 -5.80
CA VAL A 73 -5.23 0.63 -4.62
C VAL A 73 -5.82 1.56 -3.58
N CYS A 74 -5.09 2.62 -3.21
CA CYS A 74 -5.58 3.59 -2.23
C CYS A 74 -6.83 4.35 -2.69
N GLY A 75 -7.05 4.52 -4.00
CA GLY A 75 -8.28 5.08 -4.55
C GLY A 75 -9.50 4.15 -4.46
N ARG A 76 -9.31 2.85 -4.16
CA ARG A 76 -10.38 1.85 -4.19
C ARG A 76 -10.64 1.19 -2.84
N VAL A 77 -9.59 0.80 -2.13
CA VAL A 77 -9.70 -0.03 -0.92
C VAL A 77 -9.27 0.67 0.36
N CYS A 78 -8.76 1.91 0.28
CA CYS A 78 -8.44 2.70 1.46
C CYS A 78 -9.70 2.96 2.30
N HIS A 79 -9.55 2.91 3.63
CA HIS A 79 -10.58 3.27 4.61
C HIS A 79 -10.68 4.80 4.82
N HIS A 80 -9.97 5.60 4.01
CA HIS A 80 -10.13 7.04 3.86
C HIS A 80 -10.20 7.85 5.18
N PRO A 81 -9.24 7.67 6.11
CA PRO A 81 -9.22 8.44 7.37
C PRO A 81 -9.05 9.94 7.13
N CYS A 82 -8.51 10.33 5.98
CA CYS A 82 -8.39 11.71 5.55
C CYS A 82 -9.76 12.40 5.37
N GLU A 83 -10.83 11.65 5.10
CA GLU A 83 -12.19 12.18 4.95
C GLU A 83 -12.88 12.37 6.31
N THR A 84 -12.52 11.57 7.33
CA THR A 84 -13.14 11.65 8.67
C THR A 84 -12.75 12.89 9.45
N VAL A 85 -11.63 13.53 9.09
CA VAL A 85 -11.11 14.76 9.71
C VAL A 85 -11.18 15.96 8.76
N CYS A 86 -11.97 15.86 7.69
CA CYS A 86 -12.05 16.91 6.67
C CYS A 86 -12.79 18.13 7.21
N THR A 87 -12.15 19.29 7.22
CA THR A 87 -12.75 20.56 7.71
C THR A 87 -13.93 21.02 6.86
N ALA A 88 -14.05 20.58 5.60
CA ALA A 88 -15.23 20.86 4.79
C ALA A 88 -16.52 20.26 5.39
N ALA A 89 -16.39 19.21 6.23
CA ALA A 89 -17.51 18.61 6.94
C ALA A 89 -18.14 19.53 8.00
N GLU A 90 -17.47 20.61 8.41
CA GLU A 90 -18.04 21.61 9.32
C GLU A 90 -19.17 22.42 8.67
N MET A 91 -19.12 22.56 7.34
CA MET A 91 -20.05 23.37 6.53
C MET A 91 -20.87 22.52 5.55
N GLY A 92 -20.72 21.19 5.58
CA GLY A 92 -21.33 20.29 4.59
C GLY A 92 -20.80 18.86 4.67
N GLU A 93 -20.62 18.22 3.52
CA GLU A 93 -20.03 16.88 3.45
C GLU A 93 -18.49 16.94 3.32
N PRO A 94 -17.76 15.92 3.83
CA PRO A 94 -16.33 15.82 3.62
C PRO A 94 -16.02 15.70 2.12
N ILE A 95 -14.89 16.27 1.70
CA ILE A 95 -14.43 16.10 0.32
C ILE A 95 -14.21 14.60 0.06
N ALA A 96 -14.68 14.10 -1.07
CA ALA A 96 -14.50 12.71 -1.49
C ALA A 96 -13.06 12.43 -1.98
N ILE A 97 -12.07 12.60 -1.09
CA ILE A 97 -10.62 12.53 -1.36
C ILE A 97 -10.23 11.20 -2.04
N ARG A 98 -10.77 10.08 -1.58
CA ARG A 98 -10.53 8.75 -2.16
C ARG A 98 -11.10 8.66 -3.58
N ALA A 99 -12.29 9.21 -3.81
CA ALA A 99 -12.92 9.21 -5.13
C ALA A 99 -12.16 10.10 -6.13
N LEU A 100 -11.70 11.28 -5.69
CA LEU A 100 -10.86 12.16 -6.50
C LEU A 100 -9.51 11.53 -6.87
N LYS A 101 -8.89 10.80 -5.93
CA LYS A 101 -7.69 10.00 -6.21
C LYS A 101 -7.98 8.91 -7.24
N ARG A 102 -9.10 8.19 -7.09
CA ARG A 102 -9.54 7.18 -8.07
C ARG A 102 -9.75 7.79 -9.44
N PHE A 103 -10.43 8.94 -9.53
CA PHE A 103 -10.67 9.65 -10.77
C PHE A 103 -9.36 9.96 -11.51
N ILE A 104 -8.37 10.55 -10.83
CA ILE A 104 -7.07 10.83 -11.46
C ILE A 104 -6.37 9.56 -11.92
N MET A 105 -6.41 8.48 -11.13
CA MET A 105 -5.80 7.22 -11.53
C MET A 105 -6.51 6.57 -12.73
N ASP A 106 -7.83 6.66 -12.78
CA ASP A 106 -8.63 6.11 -13.88
C ASP A 106 -8.42 6.94 -15.17
N TRP A 107 -8.35 8.26 -15.05
CA TRP A 107 -7.94 9.17 -16.14
C TRP A 107 -6.54 8.84 -16.66
N ALA A 108 -5.57 8.61 -15.76
CA ALA A 108 -4.20 8.26 -16.13
C ALA A 108 -4.12 6.92 -16.90
N ILE A 109 -4.93 5.94 -16.50
CA ILE A 109 -5.05 4.65 -17.20
C ILE A 109 -5.64 4.87 -18.60
N GLU A 110 -6.70 5.66 -18.72
CA GLU A 110 -7.36 5.95 -20.00
C GLU A 110 -6.41 6.66 -20.98
N LYS A 111 -5.64 7.64 -20.50
CA LYS A 111 -4.65 8.37 -21.30
C LYS A 111 -3.37 7.57 -21.57
N GLY A 112 -3.24 6.36 -21.01
CA GLY A 112 -2.02 5.56 -21.12
C GLY A 112 -0.79 6.25 -20.51
N TYR A 113 -1.00 7.10 -19.50
CA TYR A 113 0.05 7.97 -18.96
C TYR A 113 1.20 7.15 -18.37
N GLN A 114 2.40 7.42 -18.88
CA GLN A 114 3.64 6.83 -18.37
C GLN A 114 4.48 7.92 -17.72
N SER A 115 4.72 7.83 -16.42
CA SER A 115 5.58 8.80 -15.75
C SER A 115 7.02 8.70 -16.29
N PRO A 116 7.71 9.82 -16.51
CA PRO A 116 9.13 9.81 -16.87
C PRO A 116 9.95 9.11 -15.78
N SER A 117 10.74 8.10 -16.14
CA SER A 117 11.65 7.47 -15.19
C SER A 117 12.83 8.42 -14.94
N ARG A 118 12.81 9.19 -13.85
CA ARG A 118 13.99 9.95 -13.43
C ARG A 118 14.91 9.04 -12.63
N GLN A 119 15.76 8.30 -13.33
CA GLN A 119 16.78 7.46 -12.69
C GLN A 119 17.87 8.37 -12.10
N LYS A 120 18.10 8.27 -10.79
CA LYS A 120 19.29 8.85 -10.16
C LYS A 120 20.53 8.06 -10.60
N LYS A 121 21.72 8.66 -10.45
CA LYS A 121 22.99 7.96 -10.64
C LYS A 121 22.98 6.66 -9.84
N GLN A 122 23.21 5.54 -10.52
CA GLN A 122 23.11 4.22 -9.93
C GLN A 122 24.22 4.03 -8.88
N LYS A 123 23.84 3.57 -7.70
CA LYS A 123 24.75 3.20 -6.61
C LYS A 123 25.34 1.80 -6.87
N LYS A 124 26.48 1.53 -6.23
CA LYS A 124 27.18 0.24 -6.35
C LYS A 124 26.41 -0.92 -5.69
N TYR A 125 25.70 -0.66 -4.61
CA TYR A 125 25.11 -1.69 -3.76
C TYR A 125 23.76 -2.21 -4.28
N LYS A 126 23.56 -3.53 -4.12
CA LYS A 126 22.31 -4.23 -4.43
C LYS A 126 21.49 -4.47 -3.15
N VAL A 127 20.17 -4.41 -3.28
CA VAL A 127 19.21 -4.72 -2.20
C VAL A 127 18.22 -5.77 -2.69
N ALA A 128 18.02 -6.83 -1.91
CA ALA A 128 16.99 -7.82 -2.17
C ALA A 128 15.73 -7.47 -1.36
N VAL A 129 14.56 -7.63 -1.98
CA VAL A 129 13.27 -7.51 -1.32
C VAL A 129 12.54 -8.84 -1.47
N ILE A 130 12.06 -9.42 -0.38
CA ILE A 130 11.41 -10.73 -0.39
C ILE A 130 9.92 -10.53 -0.15
N GLY A 131 9.10 -10.83 -1.15
CA GLY A 131 7.66 -10.60 -1.21
C GLY A 131 7.31 -9.41 -2.10
N ALA A 132 6.39 -9.61 -3.05
CA ALA A 132 5.87 -8.58 -3.96
C ALA A 132 4.46 -8.11 -3.56
N GLY A 133 4.16 -8.10 -2.26
CA GLY A 133 3.01 -7.39 -1.70
C GLY A 133 3.20 -5.87 -1.67
N PRO A 134 2.24 -5.11 -1.09
CA PRO A 134 2.31 -3.65 -1.03
C PRO A 134 3.62 -3.12 -0.44
N ALA A 135 4.06 -3.71 0.69
CA ALA A 135 5.28 -3.31 1.38
C ALA A 135 6.53 -3.55 0.53
N GLY A 136 6.65 -4.73 -0.09
CA GLY A 136 7.82 -5.06 -0.91
C GLY A 136 7.88 -4.26 -2.20
N LEU A 137 6.75 -4.06 -2.87
CA LEU A 137 6.65 -3.21 -4.06
C LEU A 137 7.02 -1.75 -3.75
N ALA A 138 6.49 -1.20 -2.66
CA ALA A 138 6.81 0.16 -2.21
C ALA A 138 8.30 0.29 -1.81
N ALA A 139 8.82 -0.65 -1.02
CA ALA A 139 10.23 -0.66 -0.63
C ALA A 139 11.13 -0.71 -1.87
N GLY A 140 10.82 -1.59 -2.82
CA GLY A 140 11.59 -1.70 -4.05
C GLY A 140 11.56 -0.43 -4.89
N TYR A 141 10.39 0.19 -5.05
CA TYR A 141 10.23 1.46 -5.74
C TYR A 141 11.08 2.57 -5.12
N TYR A 142 10.99 2.79 -3.80
CA TYR A 142 11.71 3.87 -3.13
C TYR A 142 13.21 3.63 -3.07
N LEU A 143 13.66 2.40 -2.84
CA LEU A 143 15.08 2.05 -2.87
C LEU A 143 15.67 2.27 -4.27
N ASN A 144 14.93 1.89 -5.32
CA ASN A 144 15.33 2.14 -6.69
C ASN A 144 15.39 3.65 -7.02
N ARG A 145 14.41 4.45 -6.57
CA ARG A 145 14.46 5.92 -6.68
C ARG A 145 15.61 6.57 -5.90
N LYS A 146 16.11 5.91 -4.86
CA LYS A 146 17.34 6.30 -4.13
C LYS A 146 18.64 5.86 -4.84
N GLY A 147 18.53 5.19 -5.99
CA GLY A 147 19.63 4.79 -6.86
C GLY A 147 20.17 3.38 -6.59
N TYR A 148 19.58 2.60 -5.69
CA TYR A 148 20.04 1.23 -5.42
C TYR A 148 19.57 0.25 -6.51
N LYS A 149 20.37 -0.78 -6.77
CA LYS A 149 19.95 -1.90 -7.62
C LYS A 149 19.03 -2.82 -6.80
N VAL A 150 17.75 -2.89 -7.14
CA VAL A 150 16.77 -3.67 -6.36
C VAL A 150 16.29 -4.87 -7.17
N ALA A 151 16.24 -6.03 -6.52
CA ALA A 151 15.50 -7.20 -7.00
C ALA A 151 14.42 -7.59 -5.98
N VAL A 152 13.19 -7.74 -6.43
CA VAL A 152 12.06 -8.29 -5.64
C VAL A 152 11.88 -9.75 -6.01
N PHE A 153 11.85 -10.62 -5.00
CA PHE A 153 11.63 -12.06 -5.13
C PHE A 153 10.22 -12.38 -4.64
N GLU A 154 9.43 -13.07 -5.45
CA GLU A 154 8.04 -13.42 -5.14
C GLU A 154 7.82 -14.93 -5.32
N SER A 155 7.18 -15.54 -4.33
CA SER A 155 6.85 -16.97 -4.31
C SER A 155 5.79 -17.37 -5.34
N LEU A 156 4.83 -16.49 -5.61
CA LEU A 156 3.72 -16.72 -6.53
C LEU A 156 4.09 -16.39 -7.99
N PRO A 157 3.34 -16.90 -8.97
CA PRO A 157 3.50 -16.50 -10.37
C PRO A 157 2.96 -15.08 -10.65
N VAL A 158 2.34 -14.43 -9.67
CA VAL A 158 1.71 -13.11 -9.78
C VAL A 158 2.24 -12.16 -8.73
N LEU A 159 2.23 -10.87 -9.04
CA LEU A 159 2.65 -9.78 -8.14
C LEU A 159 1.45 -9.20 -7.39
N GLY A 160 1.71 -8.35 -6.40
CA GLY A 160 0.69 -7.64 -5.60
C GLY A 160 0.34 -8.33 -4.27
N GLY A 161 0.82 -9.55 -4.04
CA GLY A 161 0.56 -10.30 -2.80
C GLY A 161 -0.95 -10.37 -2.49
N MET A 162 -1.33 -10.06 -1.26
CA MET A 162 -2.74 -10.05 -0.82
C MET A 162 -3.65 -9.11 -1.60
N LEU A 163 -3.12 -8.07 -2.28
CA LEU A 163 -3.93 -7.25 -3.18
C LEU A 163 -4.47 -8.06 -4.36
N THR A 164 -3.68 -9.01 -4.85
CA THR A 164 -4.03 -9.85 -6.00
C THR A 164 -4.75 -11.12 -5.60
N VAL A 165 -4.33 -11.76 -4.51
CA VAL A 165 -4.88 -13.07 -4.11
C VAL A 165 -5.94 -12.98 -3.01
N GLY A 166 -6.03 -11.87 -2.28
CA GLY A 166 -7.01 -11.69 -1.20
C GLY A 166 -8.21 -10.85 -1.62
N ILE A 167 -7.98 -9.69 -2.25
CA ILE A 167 -9.05 -8.73 -2.54
C ILE A 167 -9.81 -9.16 -3.81
N PRO A 168 -11.14 -9.31 -3.75
CA PRO A 168 -11.94 -9.67 -4.93
C PRO A 168 -11.85 -8.65 -6.07
N LYS A 169 -11.92 -9.16 -7.32
CA LYS A 169 -11.83 -8.35 -8.56
C LYS A 169 -12.82 -7.17 -8.62
N HIS A 170 -14.03 -7.34 -8.06
CA HIS A 170 -15.04 -6.27 -8.06
C HIS A 170 -14.66 -5.09 -7.14
N ARG A 171 -13.84 -5.31 -6.11
CA ARG A 171 -13.31 -4.24 -5.25
C ARG A 171 -12.00 -3.67 -5.78
N LEU A 172 -11.11 -4.53 -6.28
CA LEU A 172 -9.82 -4.15 -6.86
C LEU A 172 -9.58 -4.89 -8.18
N PRO A 173 -9.89 -4.26 -9.33
CA PRO A 173 -9.64 -4.88 -10.63
C PRO A 173 -8.16 -5.16 -10.86
N LYS A 174 -7.83 -6.34 -11.39
CA LYS A 174 -6.44 -6.72 -11.69
C LYS A 174 -5.75 -5.75 -12.64
N LYS A 175 -6.47 -5.26 -13.66
CA LYS A 175 -5.94 -4.30 -14.64
C LYS A 175 -5.50 -2.99 -13.98
N THR A 176 -6.24 -2.50 -12.98
CA THR A 176 -5.91 -1.26 -12.29
C THR A 176 -4.72 -1.45 -11.36
N LEU A 177 -4.66 -2.58 -10.64
CA LEU A 177 -3.49 -2.90 -9.81
C LEU A 177 -2.21 -3.06 -10.67
N ASN A 178 -2.32 -3.72 -11.82
CA ASN A 178 -1.19 -3.91 -12.72
C ASN A 178 -0.65 -2.59 -13.27
N PHE A 179 -1.47 -1.56 -13.44
CA PHE A 179 -1.02 -0.24 -13.85
C PHE A 179 0.01 0.36 -12.87
N ASP A 180 -0.24 0.22 -11.56
CA ASP A 180 0.71 0.68 -10.54
C ASP A 180 1.96 -0.21 -10.49
N ILE A 181 1.79 -1.53 -10.57
CA ILE A 181 2.91 -2.49 -10.57
C ILE A 181 3.83 -2.27 -11.78
N GLU A 182 3.27 -2.05 -12.96
CA GLU A 182 4.03 -1.75 -14.17
C GLU A 182 4.80 -0.44 -14.02
N HIS A 183 4.22 0.58 -13.39
CA HIS A 183 4.94 1.82 -13.08
C HIS A 183 6.17 1.55 -12.19
N ILE A 184 6.04 0.67 -11.19
CA ILE A 184 7.15 0.26 -10.32
C ILE A 184 8.23 -0.50 -11.11
N ILE A 185 7.84 -1.46 -11.95
CA ILE A 185 8.77 -2.23 -12.79
C ILE A 185 9.53 -1.30 -13.74
N LYS A 186 8.80 -0.42 -14.44
CA LYS A 186 9.38 0.57 -15.36
C LYS A 186 10.32 1.57 -14.68
N SER A 187 10.22 1.73 -13.36
CA SER A 187 11.19 2.54 -12.62
C SER A 187 12.60 1.91 -12.62
N GLY A 188 12.72 0.60 -12.85
CA GLY A 188 13.99 -0.14 -12.85
C GLY A 188 14.08 -1.26 -11.79
N VAL A 189 12.98 -1.55 -11.08
CA VAL A 189 12.95 -2.64 -10.10
C VAL A 189 12.90 -3.98 -10.84
N ALA A 190 13.90 -4.84 -10.60
CA ALA A 190 13.91 -6.19 -11.15
C ALA A 190 12.96 -7.10 -10.35
N ILE A 191 12.21 -7.96 -11.05
CA ILE A 191 11.25 -8.87 -10.43
C ILE A 191 11.61 -10.31 -10.76
N LYS A 192 11.55 -11.19 -9.76
CA LYS A 192 11.75 -12.64 -9.88
C LYS A 192 10.57 -13.37 -9.22
N THR A 193 9.59 -13.80 -10.01
CA THR A 193 8.46 -14.63 -9.56
C THR A 193 8.86 -16.09 -9.45
N ASN A 194 8.00 -16.91 -8.82
CA ASN A 194 8.26 -18.33 -8.55
C ASN A 194 9.60 -18.58 -7.83
N LYS A 195 9.94 -17.69 -6.88
CA LYS A 195 11.13 -17.78 -6.03
C LYS A 195 10.71 -17.61 -4.57
N ALA A 196 10.55 -18.73 -3.88
CA ALA A 196 10.19 -18.78 -2.48
C ALA A 196 11.43 -18.89 -1.58
N LEU A 197 11.55 -17.95 -0.63
CA LEU A 197 12.55 -18.02 0.43
C LEU A 197 12.37 -19.31 1.25
N GLY A 198 13.47 -20.01 1.52
CA GLY A 198 13.49 -21.27 2.27
C GLY A 198 13.20 -22.51 1.41
N LYS A 199 12.81 -22.35 0.14
CA LYS A 199 12.64 -23.44 -0.82
C LYS A 199 13.60 -23.31 -2.02
N ASP A 200 13.59 -22.15 -2.67
CA ASP A 200 14.35 -21.91 -3.89
C ASP A 200 15.68 -21.17 -3.63
N PHE A 201 15.79 -20.48 -2.50
CA PHE A 201 17.00 -19.79 -2.04
C PHE A 201 16.93 -19.54 -0.52
N SER A 202 18.09 -19.30 0.10
CA SER A 202 18.23 -18.85 1.49
C SER A 202 18.68 -17.39 1.59
N ILE A 203 18.64 -16.82 2.80
CA ILE A 203 19.20 -15.48 3.08
C ILE A 203 20.71 -15.43 2.77
N ASP A 204 21.44 -16.50 3.11
CA ASP A 204 22.88 -16.59 2.88
C ASP A 204 23.21 -16.62 1.39
N ASP A 205 22.38 -17.27 0.57
CA ASP A 205 22.55 -17.27 -0.89
C ASP A 205 22.46 -15.85 -1.45
N LEU A 206 21.53 -15.02 -0.95
CA LEU A 206 21.44 -13.62 -1.36
C LEU A 206 22.68 -12.81 -0.94
N PHE A 207 23.22 -13.02 0.25
CA PHE A 207 24.47 -12.37 0.63
C PHE A 207 25.66 -12.81 -0.25
N LYS A 208 25.74 -14.10 -0.59
CA LYS A 208 26.73 -14.65 -1.54
C LYS A 208 26.57 -14.09 -2.95
N GLU A 209 25.34 -13.85 -3.42
CA GLU A 209 25.04 -13.16 -4.68
C GLU A 209 25.39 -11.64 -4.68
N GLY A 210 25.84 -11.11 -3.54
CA GLY A 210 26.33 -9.76 -3.39
C GLY A 210 25.26 -8.72 -3.03
N TYR A 211 24.08 -9.14 -2.60
CA TYR A 211 23.12 -8.22 -1.95
C TYR A 211 23.70 -7.74 -0.62
N LYS A 212 23.59 -6.44 -0.34
CA LYS A 212 24.13 -5.82 0.89
C LYS A 212 23.07 -5.56 1.95
N ALA A 213 21.81 -5.60 1.57
CA ALA A 213 20.69 -5.52 2.47
C ALA A 213 19.55 -6.38 1.91
N ILE A 214 18.73 -6.89 2.83
CA ILE A 214 17.57 -7.72 2.52
C ILE A 214 16.38 -7.14 3.29
N PHE A 215 15.29 -6.87 2.60
CA PHE A 215 14.03 -6.44 3.20
C PHE A 215 13.01 -7.57 3.08
N ILE A 216 12.52 -8.09 4.21
CA ILE A 216 11.58 -9.20 4.25
C ILE A 216 10.16 -8.65 4.39
N ALA A 217 9.35 -8.84 3.35
CA ALA A 217 7.98 -8.33 3.20
C ALA A 217 7.00 -9.45 2.82
N ILE A 218 7.16 -10.62 3.44
CA ILE A 218 6.39 -11.83 3.13
C ILE A 218 4.95 -11.82 3.64
N GLY A 219 4.57 -10.87 4.50
CA GLY A 219 3.20 -10.76 5.04
C GLY A 219 2.77 -11.96 5.91
N ALA A 220 1.47 -12.01 6.21
CA ALA A 220 0.85 -13.04 7.05
C ALA A 220 -0.08 -13.93 6.21
N HIS A 221 0.46 -15.02 5.65
CA HIS A 221 -0.27 -15.91 4.75
C HIS A 221 -0.99 -17.08 5.42
N LYS A 222 -0.78 -17.30 6.72
CA LYS A 222 -1.41 -18.40 7.46
C LYS A 222 -2.77 -17.95 7.98
N SER A 223 -3.81 -18.75 7.73
CA SER A 223 -5.11 -18.55 8.35
C SER A 223 -5.05 -18.81 9.85
N MET A 224 -5.79 -17.99 10.62
CA MET A 224 -6.02 -18.24 12.03
C MET A 224 -6.98 -19.42 12.19
N LYS A 225 -6.64 -20.33 13.11
CA LYS A 225 -7.50 -21.45 13.48
C LYS A 225 -8.36 -21.06 14.68
N LEU A 226 -9.61 -21.49 14.67
CA LEU A 226 -10.56 -21.33 15.77
C LEU A 226 -10.30 -22.34 16.90
N ASN A 227 -9.66 -23.47 16.59
CA ASN A 227 -9.38 -24.57 17.51
C ASN A 227 -10.64 -25.14 18.17
N ILE A 228 -11.70 -25.36 17.37
CA ILE A 228 -12.98 -25.91 17.81
C ILE A 228 -13.20 -27.33 17.25
N PRO A 229 -14.02 -28.17 17.91
CA PRO A 229 -14.41 -29.46 17.35
C PRO A 229 -15.00 -29.32 15.95
N GLY A 230 -14.54 -30.14 15.01
CA GLY A 230 -15.00 -30.13 13.62
C GLY A 230 -14.29 -29.15 12.69
N GLU A 231 -13.29 -28.39 13.13
CA GLU A 231 -12.56 -27.43 12.27
C GLU A 231 -11.84 -28.08 11.06
N ASN A 232 -11.49 -29.37 11.16
CA ASN A 232 -10.91 -30.13 10.03
C ASN A 232 -11.94 -30.99 9.30
N ALA A 233 -13.24 -30.78 9.51
CA ALA A 233 -14.29 -31.53 8.81
C ALA A 233 -14.31 -31.19 7.32
N ASN A 234 -14.80 -32.14 6.51
CA ASN A 234 -14.96 -31.90 5.07
C ASN A 234 -15.92 -30.72 4.83
N GLY A 235 -15.57 -29.85 3.89
CA GLY A 235 -16.30 -28.61 3.60
C GLY A 235 -15.88 -27.40 4.44
N VAL A 236 -15.05 -27.56 5.48
CA VAL A 236 -14.44 -26.42 6.17
C VAL A 236 -13.24 -25.92 5.37
N ILE A 237 -13.34 -24.68 4.87
CA ILE A 237 -12.31 -24.06 4.03
C ILE A 237 -11.83 -22.77 4.70
N HIS A 238 -10.52 -22.63 4.88
CA HIS A 238 -9.95 -21.39 5.38
C HIS A 238 -10.09 -20.25 4.36
N ALA A 239 -10.50 -19.07 4.85
CA ALA A 239 -10.83 -17.92 4.00
C ALA A 239 -9.68 -17.50 3.06
N LEU A 240 -8.42 -17.53 3.53
CA LEU A 240 -7.28 -17.14 2.70
C LEU A 240 -7.03 -18.14 1.57
N ASP A 241 -7.24 -19.43 1.81
CA ASP A 241 -7.07 -20.48 0.80
C ASP A 241 -8.19 -20.40 -0.24
N LEU A 242 -9.43 -20.17 0.20
CA LEU A 242 -10.57 -19.96 -0.69
C LEU A 242 -10.35 -18.74 -1.59
N LEU A 243 -10.05 -17.57 -0.99
CA LEU A 243 -9.86 -16.33 -1.73
C LEU A 243 -8.68 -16.44 -2.70
N LYS A 244 -7.56 -17.04 -2.27
CA LYS A 244 -6.40 -17.27 -3.14
C LYS A 244 -6.74 -18.17 -4.32
N THR A 245 -7.49 -19.25 -4.09
CA THR A 245 -7.93 -20.18 -5.14
C THR A 245 -8.79 -19.45 -6.18
N VAL A 246 -9.83 -18.74 -5.73
CA VAL A 246 -10.76 -18.00 -6.60
C VAL A 246 -10.03 -16.88 -7.35
N ASN A 247 -9.21 -16.08 -6.67
CA ASN A 247 -8.53 -14.95 -7.29
C ASN A 247 -7.41 -15.37 -8.25
N LEU A 248 -6.84 -16.58 -8.10
CA LEU A 248 -5.94 -17.17 -9.09
C LEU A 248 -6.67 -17.82 -10.28
N GLY A 249 -8.00 -17.72 -10.32
CA GLY A 249 -8.82 -18.24 -11.42
C GLY A 249 -9.12 -19.73 -11.33
N LYS A 250 -8.88 -20.36 -10.18
CA LYS A 250 -9.26 -21.75 -9.93
C LYS A 250 -10.70 -21.79 -9.42
N LYS A 251 -11.42 -22.86 -9.76
CA LYS A 251 -12.75 -23.11 -9.23
C LYS A 251 -12.63 -23.57 -7.77
N ALA A 252 -13.40 -22.95 -6.88
CA ALA A 252 -13.60 -23.46 -5.53
C ALA A 252 -14.82 -24.38 -5.54
N GLU A 253 -14.71 -25.52 -4.87
CA GLU A 253 -15.83 -26.44 -4.66
C GLU A 253 -16.61 -25.95 -3.45
N LEU A 254 -17.82 -25.45 -3.69
CA LEU A 254 -18.73 -24.94 -2.67
C LEU A 254 -20.03 -25.74 -2.74
N GLY A 255 -20.63 -26.02 -1.59
CA GLY A 255 -21.97 -26.62 -1.51
C GLY A 255 -23.08 -25.60 -1.81
N GLU A 256 -24.32 -26.07 -1.83
CA GLU A 256 -25.50 -25.22 -2.06
C GLU A 256 -25.72 -24.21 -0.93
N ASN A 257 -25.42 -24.60 0.31
CA ASN A 257 -25.54 -23.77 1.50
C ASN A 257 -24.15 -23.47 2.06
N VAL A 258 -23.83 -22.19 2.20
CA VAL A 258 -22.52 -21.71 2.66
C VAL A 258 -22.68 -20.87 3.93
N GLY A 259 -21.97 -21.26 5.00
CA GLY A 259 -21.81 -20.45 6.20
C GLY A 259 -20.47 -19.71 6.19
N ILE A 260 -20.46 -18.43 6.56
CA ILE A 260 -19.24 -17.62 6.70
C ILE A 260 -19.09 -17.26 8.17
N VAL A 261 -17.91 -17.56 8.73
CA VAL A 261 -17.55 -17.21 10.11
C VAL A 261 -16.50 -16.11 10.05
N GLY A 262 -16.83 -14.92 10.57
CA GLY A 262 -15.95 -13.76 10.53
C GLY A 262 -16.57 -12.51 11.11
#